data_AF-A0A349DZX1-F1
#
_entry.id   AF-A0A349DZX1-F1
#
_cell.length_a   1.000
_cell.length_b   1.000
_cell.length_c   1.000
_cell.angle_alpha   90.00
_cell.angle_beta   90.00
_cell.angle_gamma   90.00
#
_symmetry.space_group_name_H-M   'P 1'
#
loop_
_entity.id
_entity.type
_entity.pdbx_description
1 polymer ?
#
loop_
_entity_poly.entity_id
_entity_poly.type
_entity_poly.pdbx_seq_one_letter_code
_entity_poly.pdbx_strand_id
1 'polypeptide(L)'
;MIMLFFLAKVTWSQDTTSNPPPPPPPCAKILEEMAVSYRGMTPSQVAYKLFAIKYKKDWILVALDDDQNFYTYKKTPDSDEFIRNPKLFDDNICKLISTNTLDIKIKARTVANYDLVCYYKFNKYGRRFYNSMIALDDPSAARSFWDTLLGILALPIKGLAAITVKPISKLLTPKKDIAIKQVDQIKKQKESIDKKMKALEDKKKKLDDLQKKLKKLEEEQAKKLQQKQ
;
A
#
# COMPACT_ATOMS: atom_id res chain seq x y z
N MET A 1 17.40 54.11 2.24
CA MET A 1 16.28 53.29 2.72
C MET A 1 15.03 53.75 1.99
N ILE A 2 14.46 52.89 1.13
CA ILE A 2 13.03 52.78 0.78
C ILE A 2 12.95 51.65 -0.26
N MET A 3 12.31 50.55 0.14
CA MET A 3 11.86 49.46 -0.70
C MET A 3 10.88 49.98 -1.76
N LEU A 4 11.03 49.53 -3.01
CA LEU A 4 9.96 49.57 -4.00
C LEU A 4 9.43 48.16 -4.21
N PHE A 5 8.22 47.97 -3.71
CA PHE A 5 7.42 46.76 -3.77
C PHE A 5 6.96 46.47 -5.20
N PHE A 6 7.08 45.20 -5.58
CA PHE A 6 6.43 44.60 -6.75
C PHE A 6 4.91 44.73 -6.66
N LEU A 7 4.27 45.31 -7.69
CA LEU A 7 2.83 45.24 -7.92
C LEU A 7 2.58 44.59 -9.30
N ALA A 8 2.82 43.28 -9.39
CA ALA A 8 2.24 42.48 -10.46
C ALA A 8 0.85 42.02 -9.99
N LYS A 9 -0.19 42.67 -10.51
CA LYS A 9 -1.59 42.26 -10.34
C LYS A 9 -1.79 40.90 -11.01
N VAL A 10 -1.71 39.83 -10.23
CA VAL A 10 -2.23 38.52 -10.62
C VAL A 10 -3.76 38.60 -10.49
N THR A 11 -4.44 38.70 -11.63
CA THR A 11 -5.89 38.53 -11.71
C THR A 11 -6.21 37.07 -11.42
N TRP A 12 -6.82 36.81 -10.26
CA TRP A 12 -7.46 35.54 -9.96
C TRP A 12 -8.72 35.42 -10.83
N SER A 13 -8.67 34.62 -11.90
CA SER A 13 -9.90 34.11 -12.51
C SER A 13 -10.51 33.10 -11.54
N GLN A 14 -11.61 33.48 -10.91
CA GLN A 14 -12.56 32.56 -10.28
C GLN A 14 -13.34 31.86 -11.39
N ASP A 15 -12.90 30.67 -11.79
CA ASP A 15 -13.79 29.67 -12.38
C ASP A 15 -14.15 28.66 -11.30
N THR A 16 -15.23 28.99 -10.58
CA THR A 16 -15.85 28.09 -9.60
C THR A 16 -16.73 27.08 -10.35
N THR A 17 -16.11 26.18 -11.09
CA THR A 17 -16.80 25.00 -11.62
C THR A 17 -16.75 23.95 -10.51
N SER A 18 -17.88 23.78 -9.80
CA SER A 18 -18.05 22.74 -8.78
C SER A 18 -18.08 21.35 -9.43
N ASN A 19 -16.93 20.89 -9.89
CA ASN A 19 -16.76 19.47 -10.15
C ASN A 19 -16.81 18.77 -8.79
N PRO A 20 -17.61 17.69 -8.63
CA PRO A 20 -17.54 16.88 -7.42
C PRO A 20 -16.09 16.44 -7.21
N PRO A 21 -15.62 16.34 -5.94
CA PRO A 21 -14.26 15.91 -5.67
C PRO A 21 -14.03 14.57 -6.40
N PRO A 22 -12.87 14.39 -7.04
CA PRO A 22 -12.58 13.19 -7.81
C PRO A 22 -12.82 11.96 -6.91
N PRO A 23 -13.43 10.89 -7.43
CA PRO A 23 -13.69 9.71 -6.63
C PRO A 23 -12.38 9.17 -6.06
N PRO A 24 -12.38 8.68 -4.80
CA PRO A 24 -11.17 8.23 -4.16
C PRO A 24 -10.55 7.07 -4.95
N PRO A 25 -9.22 6.99 -5.02
CA PRO A 25 -8.55 6.00 -5.83
C PRO A 25 -8.88 4.58 -5.31
N PRO A 26 -8.98 3.58 -6.20
CA PRO A 26 -9.40 2.22 -5.83
C PRO A 26 -8.48 1.55 -4.80
N CYS A 27 -7.25 2.04 -4.64
CA CYS A 27 -6.31 1.58 -3.63
C CYS A 27 -6.50 2.22 -2.25
N ALA A 28 -7.22 3.34 -2.11
CA ALA A 28 -7.37 4.03 -0.82
C ALA A 28 -7.97 3.11 0.25
N LYS A 29 -9.05 2.38 -0.09
CA LYS A 29 -9.69 1.41 0.82
C LYS A 29 -8.73 0.30 1.26
N ILE A 30 -7.91 -0.18 0.34
CA ILE A 30 -6.95 -1.26 0.62
C ILE A 30 -5.81 -0.74 1.50
N LEU A 31 -5.34 0.48 1.24
CA LEU A 31 -4.34 1.15 2.08
C LEU A 31 -4.85 1.41 3.50
N GLU A 32 -6.13 1.72 3.69
CA GLU A 32 -6.74 1.85 5.01
C GLU A 32 -6.69 0.55 5.83
N GLU A 33 -6.80 -0.60 5.16
CA GLU A 33 -6.69 -1.93 5.78
C GLU A 33 -5.23 -2.38 6.00
N MET A 34 -4.28 -1.76 5.30
CA MET A 34 -2.86 -2.09 5.40
C MET A 34 -2.22 -1.54 6.68
N ALA A 35 -1.18 -2.22 7.16
CA ALA A 35 -0.38 -1.73 8.27
C ALA A 35 0.42 -0.48 7.87
N VAL A 36 0.22 0.59 8.62
CA VAL A 36 0.88 1.87 8.38
C VAL A 36 2.36 1.79 8.74
N SER A 37 3.23 2.22 7.83
CA SER A 37 4.68 2.26 8.07
C SER A 37 5.08 3.43 8.95
N TYR A 38 4.45 4.59 8.74
CA TYR A 38 4.68 5.82 9.50
C TYR A 38 3.43 6.71 9.46
N ARG A 39 3.20 7.48 10.52
CA ARG A 39 2.13 8.49 10.59
C ARG A 39 2.77 9.86 10.82
N GLY A 40 2.34 10.85 10.06
CA GLY A 40 2.84 12.21 10.17
C GLY A 40 1.74 13.25 9.96
N MET A 41 2.14 14.51 10.09
CA MET A 41 1.31 15.67 9.75
C MET A 41 2.07 16.56 8.77
N THR A 42 1.37 17.08 7.78
CA THR A 42 1.91 18.08 6.86
C THR A 42 2.06 19.43 7.59
N PRO A 43 2.84 20.39 7.05
CA PRO A 43 2.92 21.73 7.61
C PRO A 43 1.55 22.43 7.71
N SER A 44 0.62 22.07 6.81
CA SER A 44 -0.78 22.54 6.81
C SER A 44 -1.68 21.80 7.81
N GLN A 45 -1.11 21.02 8.74
CA GLN A 45 -1.81 20.25 9.77
C GLN A 45 -2.73 19.13 9.26
N VAL A 46 -2.58 18.72 7.99
CA VAL A 46 -3.28 17.55 7.46
C VAL A 46 -2.52 16.29 7.85
N ALA A 47 -3.17 15.35 8.54
CA ALA A 47 -2.55 14.08 8.89
C ALA A 47 -2.42 13.17 7.67
N TYR A 48 -1.36 12.38 7.63
CA TYR A 48 -1.10 11.44 6.55
C TYR A 48 -0.53 10.12 7.07
N LYS A 49 -0.81 9.06 6.32
CA LYS A 49 -0.29 7.71 6.51
C LYS A 49 0.72 7.44 5.40
N LEU A 50 1.90 6.95 5.78
CA LEU A 50 2.91 6.46 4.84
C LEU A 50 2.96 4.95 4.83
N PHE A 51 3.11 4.40 3.64
CA PHE A 51 3.38 3.00 3.38
C PHE A 51 4.68 2.90 2.58
N ALA A 52 5.70 2.30 3.17
CA ALA A 52 7.02 2.20 2.56
C ALA A 52 7.16 0.86 1.82
N ILE A 53 7.50 0.90 0.53
CA ILE A 53 7.76 -0.27 -0.30
C ILE A 53 9.24 -0.28 -0.66
N LYS A 54 9.92 -1.38 -0.32
CA LYS A 54 11.32 -1.60 -0.67
C LYS A 54 11.44 -2.46 -1.92
N TYR A 55 12.18 -1.98 -2.92
CA TYR A 55 12.54 -2.77 -4.09
C TYR A 55 14.02 -2.64 -4.44
N LYS A 56 14.77 -3.75 -4.34
CA LYS A 56 16.25 -3.75 -4.46
C LYS A 56 16.87 -2.69 -3.52
N LYS A 57 17.52 -1.67 -4.07
CA LYS A 57 18.11 -0.53 -3.34
C LYS A 57 17.17 0.67 -3.26
N ASP A 58 16.08 0.66 -4.02
CA ASP A 58 15.13 1.77 -4.10
C ASP A 58 14.09 1.67 -2.99
N TRP A 59 13.60 2.84 -2.62
CA TRP A 59 12.46 3.00 -1.72
C TRP A 59 11.36 3.79 -2.40
N ILE A 60 10.13 3.34 -2.22
CA ILE A 60 8.92 4.02 -2.66
C ILE A 60 8.11 4.32 -1.40
N LEU A 61 7.79 5.59 -1.18
CA LEU A 61 6.82 5.98 -0.18
C LEU A 61 5.48 6.21 -0.86
N VAL A 62 4.45 5.62 -0.31
CA VAL A 62 3.07 5.86 -0.71
C VAL A 62 2.43 6.65 0.42
N ALA A 63 1.97 7.85 0.13
CA ALA A 63 1.28 8.72 1.06
C ALA A 63 -0.23 8.70 0.76
N LEU A 64 -1.01 8.53 1.82
CA LEU A 64 -2.45 8.69 1.84
C LEU A 64 -2.78 9.73 2.91
N ASP A 65 -3.36 10.86 2.51
CA ASP A 65 -3.85 11.86 3.46
C ASP A 65 -5.27 11.55 3.92
N ASP A 66 -5.76 12.31 4.90
CA ASP A 66 -7.13 12.15 5.43
C ASP A 66 -8.21 12.48 4.39
N ASP A 67 -7.90 13.30 3.38
CA ASP A 67 -8.76 13.61 2.23
C ASP A 67 -8.74 12.50 1.16
N GLN A 68 -8.08 11.37 1.44
CA GLN A 68 -7.91 10.23 0.53
C GLN A 68 -7.14 10.56 -0.77
N ASN A 69 -6.41 11.67 -0.81
CA ASN A 69 -5.46 11.93 -1.87
C ASN A 69 -4.27 10.98 -1.74
N PHE A 70 -3.88 10.47 -2.90
CA PHE A 70 -2.85 9.47 -3.03
C PHE A 70 -1.66 10.06 -3.78
N TYR A 71 -0.47 9.91 -3.19
CA TYR A 71 0.78 10.38 -3.78
C TYR A 71 1.86 9.32 -3.59
N THR A 72 2.76 9.20 -4.57
CA THR A 72 3.97 8.39 -4.39
C THR A 72 5.24 9.19 -4.56
N TYR A 73 6.25 8.79 -3.80
CA TYR A 73 7.58 9.36 -3.85
C TYR A 73 8.60 8.23 -4.00
N LYS A 74 9.63 8.43 -4.81
CA LYS A 74 10.72 7.47 -5.00
C LYS A 74 12.04 8.07 -4.51
N LYS A 75 12.81 7.28 -3.78
CA LYS A 75 14.19 7.54 -3.41
C LYS A 75 15.09 6.58 -4.17
N THR A 76 15.97 7.12 -5.00
CA THR A 76 17.05 6.37 -5.64
C THR A 76 18.17 6.08 -4.62
N PRO A 77 19.05 5.09 -4.88
CA PRO A 77 20.06 4.69 -3.92
C PRO A 77 21.06 5.81 -3.61
N ASP A 78 21.30 6.67 -4.61
CA ASP A 78 22.33 7.71 -4.59
C ASP A 78 21.80 9.08 -4.14
N SER A 79 20.48 9.22 -3.97
CA SER A 79 19.84 10.45 -3.47
C SER A 79 19.31 10.24 -2.06
N ASP A 80 19.52 11.20 -1.18
CA ASP A 80 18.90 11.20 0.16
C ASP A 80 17.48 11.75 0.18
N GLU A 81 17.03 12.31 -0.94
CA GLU A 81 15.72 12.93 -1.07
C GLU A 81 14.69 12.00 -1.74
N PHE A 82 13.44 12.18 -1.33
CA PHE A 82 12.28 11.55 -1.95
C PHE A 82 11.70 12.47 -3.03
N ILE A 83 11.71 12.01 -4.27
CA ILE A 83 11.20 12.78 -5.41
C ILE A 83 9.76 12.34 -5.69
N ARG A 84 8.86 13.32 -5.87
CA ARG A 84 7.45 13.04 -6.22
C ARG A 84 7.36 12.42 -7.61
N ASN A 85 6.63 11.31 -7.70
CA ASN A 85 6.43 10.61 -8.97
C ASN A 85 5.31 11.26 -9.80
N PRO A 86 5.29 11.04 -11.13
CA PRO A 86 4.19 11.49 -11.97
C PRO A 86 2.93 10.68 -11.73
N LYS A 87 1.77 11.25 -12.09
CA LYS A 87 0.45 10.63 -11.91
C LYS A 87 0.33 9.22 -12.53
N LEU A 88 0.96 8.98 -13.67
CA LEU A 88 0.95 7.66 -14.31
C LEU A 88 1.64 6.59 -13.45
N PHE A 89 2.69 6.96 -12.72
CA PHE A 89 3.34 6.08 -11.77
C PHE A 89 2.44 5.86 -10.55
N ASP A 90 1.80 6.91 -10.05
CA ASP A 90 0.81 6.82 -8.96
C ASP A 90 -0.30 5.81 -9.30
N ASP A 91 -0.91 5.91 -10.48
CA ASP A 91 -1.97 5.02 -10.94
C ASP A 91 -1.50 3.55 -11.02
N ASN A 92 -0.28 3.33 -11.50
CA ASN A 92 0.31 1.99 -11.61
C ASN A 92 0.64 1.38 -10.24
N ILE A 93 1.15 2.17 -9.29
CA ILE A 93 1.37 1.73 -7.91
C ILE A 93 0.03 1.43 -7.23
N CYS A 94 -0.99 2.26 -7.44
CA CYS A 94 -2.33 2.03 -6.95
C CYS A 94 -2.86 0.67 -7.45
N LYS A 95 -2.68 0.36 -8.74
CA LYS A 95 -3.05 -0.95 -9.32
C LYS A 95 -2.26 -2.12 -8.72
N LEU A 96 -0.97 -1.94 -8.45
CA LEU A 96 -0.13 -2.95 -7.77
C LEU A 96 -0.65 -3.24 -6.36
N ILE A 97 -1.00 -2.20 -5.60
CA ILE A 97 -1.57 -2.33 -4.26
C ILE A 97 -2.92 -3.05 -4.33
N SER A 98 -3.80 -2.63 -5.24
CA SER A 98 -5.13 -3.21 -5.38
C SER A 98 -5.15 -4.68 -5.80
N THR A 99 -4.06 -5.17 -6.39
CA THR A 99 -3.91 -6.56 -6.82
C THR A 99 -3.21 -7.46 -5.79
N ASN A 100 -3.07 -6.99 -4.55
CA ASN A 100 -2.46 -7.73 -3.43
C ASN A 100 -1.04 -8.26 -3.76
N THR A 101 -0.21 -7.38 -4.32
CA THR A 101 1.15 -7.76 -4.76
C THR A 101 2.25 -7.49 -3.74
N LEU A 102 1.87 -7.15 -2.49
CA LEU A 102 2.78 -6.69 -1.44
C LEU A 102 2.79 -7.65 -0.24
N ASP A 103 4.01 -8.00 0.19
CA ASP A 103 4.27 -8.77 1.42
C ASP A 103 4.81 -7.83 2.50
N ILE A 104 4.16 -7.81 3.67
CA ILE A 104 4.60 -7.00 4.81
C ILE A 104 5.88 -7.57 5.47
N LYS A 105 6.73 -6.67 5.94
CA LYS A 105 7.90 -6.94 6.79
C LYS A 105 7.82 -6.04 8.02
N ILE A 106 7.47 -6.64 9.15
CA ILE A 106 7.42 -5.99 10.47
C ILE A 106 8.85 -5.90 11.00
N LYS A 107 9.57 -4.88 10.57
CA LYS A 107 10.94 -4.59 11.01
C LYS A 107 11.17 -3.08 10.93
N ALA A 108 11.55 -2.51 12.07
CA ALA A 108 11.86 -1.10 12.17
C ALA A 108 13.05 -0.73 11.29
N ARG A 109 12.96 0.42 10.61
CA ARG A 109 14.02 0.94 9.76
C ARG A 109 13.88 2.44 9.53
N THR A 110 14.98 3.16 9.67
CA THR A 110 15.04 4.58 9.29
C THR A 110 15.39 4.72 7.81
N VAL A 111 14.64 5.55 7.08
CA VAL A 111 14.86 5.87 5.66
C VAL A 111 14.62 7.37 5.46
N ALA A 112 15.66 8.12 5.08
CA ALA A 112 15.62 9.58 4.85
C ALA A 112 14.81 10.33 5.93
N ASN A 113 15.21 10.16 7.19
CA ASN A 113 14.59 10.78 8.37
C ASN A 113 13.20 10.25 8.76
N TYR A 114 12.66 9.24 8.08
CA TYR A 114 11.45 8.55 8.52
C TYR A 114 11.79 7.28 9.29
N ASP A 115 11.37 7.21 10.56
CA ASP A 115 11.46 6.00 11.38
C ASP A 115 10.27 5.09 11.10
N LEU A 116 10.46 4.16 10.18
CA LEU A 116 9.42 3.24 9.74
C LEU A 116 9.29 2.09 10.74
N VAL A 117 8.06 1.78 11.15
CA VAL A 117 7.76 0.62 12.02
C VAL A 117 7.75 -0.69 11.22
N CYS A 118 7.30 -0.61 9.97
CA CYS A 118 7.27 -1.72 9.04
C CYS A 118 7.50 -1.24 7.60
N TYR A 119 7.76 -2.17 6.69
CA TYR A 119 7.83 -1.88 5.26
C TYR A 119 7.32 -3.07 4.44
N TYR A 120 7.05 -2.84 3.17
CA TYR A 120 6.53 -3.82 2.22
C TYR A 120 7.59 -4.24 1.21
N LYS A 121 7.44 -5.44 0.66
CA LYS A 121 8.19 -5.90 -0.51
C LYS A 121 7.22 -6.44 -1.54
N PHE A 122 7.54 -6.26 -2.81
CA PHE A 122 6.79 -6.92 -3.88
C PHE A 122 6.94 -8.44 -3.82
N ASN A 123 5.83 -9.16 -3.95
CA ASN A 123 5.81 -10.61 -4.16
C ASN A 123 6.27 -10.94 -5.59
N LYS A 124 6.25 -12.23 -6.00
CA LYS A 124 6.70 -12.64 -7.34
C LYS A 124 5.95 -11.91 -8.47
N TYR A 125 4.65 -11.68 -8.33
CA TYR A 125 3.83 -11.00 -9.33
C TYR A 125 4.08 -9.49 -9.33
N GLY A 126 4.11 -8.87 -8.15
CA GLY A 126 4.44 -7.44 -8.01
C GLY A 126 5.79 -7.09 -8.59
N ARG A 127 6.80 -7.95 -8.40
CA ARG A 127 8.14 -7.75 -8.99
C ARG A 127 8.11 -7.75 -10.51
N ARG A 128 7.34 -8.64 -11.13
CA ARG A 128 7.21 -8.70 -12.59
C ARG A 128 6.54 -7.45 -13.13
N PHE A 129 5.41 -7.07 -12.56
CA PHE A 129 4.67 -5.88 -12.98
C PHE A 129 5.49 -4.60 -12.77
N TYR A 130 6.11 -4.44 -11.60
CA TYR A 130 6.97 -3.29 -11.31
C TYR A 130 8.18 -3.22 -12.25
N ASN A 131 8.80 -4.36 -12.59
CA ASN A 131 9.87 -4.41 -13.59
C ASN A 131 9.40 -4.00 -14.98
N SER A 132 8.20 -4.42 -15.39
CA SER A 132 7.61 -3.97 -16.66
C SER A 132 7.37 -2.47 -16.67
N MET A 133 6.90 -1.90 -15.56
CA MET A 133 6.66 -0.46 -15.42
C MET A 133 7.97 0.35 -15.54
N ILE A 134 9.00 0.01 -14.77
CA ILE A 134 10.29 0.72 -14.86
C ILE A 134 11.00 0.55 -16.20
N ALA A 135 10.77 -0.58 -16.91
CA ALA A 135 11.35 -0.82 -18.22
C ALA A 135 10.72 0.05 -19.31
N LEU A 136 9.45 0.46 -19.14
CA LEU A 136 8.77 1.40 -20.01
C LEU A 136 9.24 2.85 -19.76
N ASP A 137 9.49 3.20 -18.50
CA ASP A 137 9.96 4.54 -18.11
C ASP A 137 11.46 4.75 -18.41
N ASP A 138 12.28 3.71 -18.28
CA ASP A 138 13.72 3.75 -18.56
C ASP A 138 14.17 2.45 -19.28
N PRO A 139 14.37 2.49 -20.61
CA PRO A 139 14.80 1.32 -21.37
C PRO A 139 16.22 0.85 -21.00
N SER A 140 17.03 1.66 -20.33
CA SER A 140 18.34 1.25 -19.83
C SER A 140 18.24 0.29 -18.64
N ALA A 141 17.20 0.43 -17.80
CA ALA A 141 16.86 -0.49 -16.72
C ALA A 141 16.26 -1.82 -17.23
N ALA A 142 15.70 -1.81 -18.45
CA ALA A 142 15.15 -2.97 -19.15
C ALA A 142 16.23 -3.94 -19.67
N ARG A 143 17.51 -3.53 -19.75
CA ARG A 143 18.61 -4.41 -20.18
C ARG A 143 18.66 -5.70 -19.37
N SER A 144 18.47 -5.63 -18.05
CA SER A 144 18.50 -6.84 -17.20
C SER A 144 17.32 -7.80 -17.44
N PHE A 145 16.16 -7.29 -17.88
CA PHE A 145 15.01 -8.12 -18.25
C PHE A 145 15.24 -8.86 -19.58
N TRP A 146 15.75 -8.15 -20.60
CA TRP A 146 16.13 -8.76 -21.87
C TRP A 146 17.37 -9.64 -21.76
N ASP A 147 18.37 -9.30 -20.94
CA ASP A 147 19.56 -10.12 -20.67
C ASP A 147 19.20 -11.41 -19.91
N THR A 148 18.17 -11.41 -19.07
CA THR A 148 17.68 -12.64 -18.41
C THR A 148 16.94 -13.54 -19.40
N LEU A 149 16.19 -12.95 -20.35
CA LEU A 149 15.50 -13.68 -21.41
C LEU A 149 16.46 -14.19 -22.49
N LEU A 150 17.44 -13.37 -22.89
CA LEU A 150 18.47 -13.68 -23.88
C LEU A 150 19.59 -14.54 -23.29
N GLY A 151 19.92 -14.41 -22.00
CA GLY A 151 20.89 -15.26 -21.31
C GLY A 151 20.41 -16.70 -21.06
N ILE A 152 19.10 -16.93 -21.09
CA ILE A 152 18.53 -18.29 -21.14
C ILE A 152 18.66 -18.90 -22.56
N LEU A 153 18.72 -18.06 -23.61
CA LEU A 153 18.88 -18.48 -25.00
C LEU A 153 20.35 -18.53 -25.47
N ALA A 154 21.23 -17.77 -24.83
CA ALA A 154 22.64 -17.64 -25.17
C ALA A 154 23.52 -18.19 -24.04
N LEU A 155 23.44 -19.50 -23.77
CA LEU A 155 24.57 -20.18 -23.15
C LEU A 155 25.61 -20.49 -24.23
N PRO A 156 26.82 -19.90 -24.20
CA PRO A 156 27.92 -20.34 -25.04
C PRO A 156 28.35 -21.74 -24.59
N ILE A 157 28.13 -22.72 -25.47
CA ILE A 157 28.49 -24.13 -25.32
C ILE A 157 30.03 -24.26 -25.33
N LYS A 158 30.72 -23.97 -24.23
CA LYS A 158 32.16 -24.32 -24.07
C LYS A 158 32.57 -24.82 -22.68
N GLY A 159 31.63 -25.16 -21.81
CA GLY A 159 31.94 -25.63 -20.46
C GLY A 159 30.88 -26.54 -19.84
N LEU A 160 30.32 -27.47 -20.61
CA LEU A 160 29.37 -28.47 -20.13
C LEU A 160 30.07 -29.84 -20.01
N ALA A 161 30.81 -30.03 -18.92
CA ALA A 161 31.29 -31.36 -18.51
C ALA A 161 30.87 -31.77 -17.09
N ALA A 162 30.13 -30.93 -16.34
CA ALA A 162 29.80 -31.24 -14.94
C ALA A 162 28.37 -30.87 -14.50
N ILE A 163 27.41 -30.72 -15.44
CA ILE A 163 26.00 -30.66 -15.07
C ILE A 163 25.34 -31.89 -15.63
N THR A 164 25.32 -32.94 -14.81
CA THR A 164 24.44 -34.08 -14.99
C THR A 164 23.02 -33.55 -15.06
N VAL A 165 22.47 -33.52 -16.27
CA VAL A 165 21.06 -33.25 -16.54
C VAL A 165 20.25 -34.34 -15.85
N LYS A 166 19.78 -34.06 -14.64
CA LYS A 166 18.63 -34.79 -14.11
C LYS A 166 17.46 -34.54 -15.07
N PRO A 167 16.82 -35.60 -15.58
CA PRO A 167 15.85 -35.45 -16.65
C PRO A 167 14.65 -34.61 -16.19
N ILE A 168 14.30 -33.64 -17.03
CA ILE A 168 13.19 -32.69 -16.88
C ILE A 168 11.82 -33.41 -16.89
N SER A 169 11.79 -34.73 -17.10
CA SER A 169 10.58 -35.56 -17.09
C SER A 169 9.87 -35.67 -15.73
N LYS A 170 10.44 -35.15 -14.63
CA LYS A 170 9.74 -35.01 -13.33
C LYS A 170 9.09 -33.64 -13.09
N LEU A 171 9.14 -32.71 -14.05
CA LEU A 171 8.55 -31.37 -13.91
C LEU A 171 7.07 -31.27 -14.36
N LEU A 172 6.51 -32.36 -14.90
CA LEU A 172 5.12 -32.46 -15.33
C LEU A 172 4.45 -33.70 -14.71
N THR A 173 4.41 -33.74 -13.39
CA THR A 173 3.33 -34.45 -12.70
C THR A 173 2.38 -33.40 -12.11
N PRO A 174 1.06 -33.52 -12.30
CA PRO A 174 0.11 -32.58 -11.72
C PRO A 174 0.18 -32.74 -10.20
N LYS A 175 0.78 -31.74 -9.52
CA LYS A 175 0.79 -31.63 -8.06
C LYS A 175 -0.62 -31.32 -7.54
N LYS A 176 -1.54 -32.28 -7.66
CA LYS A 176 -2.87 -32.22 -7.01
C LYS A 176 -2.73 -32.21 -5.48
N ASP A 177 -1.70 -32.85 -4.93
CA ASP A 177 -1.56 -33.01 -3.46
C ASP A 177 -1.06 -31.77 -2.71
N ILE A 178 -0.39 -30.82 -3.38
CA ILE A 178 0.05 -29.57 -2.74
C ILE A 178 -1.06 -28.51 -2.79
N ALA A 179 -1.90 -28.53 -3.84
CA ALA A 179 -3.08 -27.68 -3.92
C ALA A 179 -4.12 -28.06 -2.84
N ILE A 180 -4.31 -29.36 -2.56
CA ILE A 180 -5.27 -29.83 -1.54
C ILE A 180 -4.83 -29.39 -0.12
N LYS A 181 -3.53 -29.48 0.21
CA LYS A 181 -3.01 -29.01 1.51
C LYS A 181 -3.13 -27.49 1.70
N GLN A 182 -3.00 -26.71 0.62
CA GLN A 182 -3.22 -25.26 0.69
C GLN A 182 -4.69 -24.90 0.84
N VAL A 183 -5.60 -25.62 0.17
CA VAL A 183 -7.05 -25.42 0.30
C VAL A 183 -7.55 -25.78 1.70
N ASP A 184 -7.02 -26.83 2.33
CA ASP A 184 -7.37 -27.20 3.72
C ASP A 184 -6.88 -26.17 4.75
N GLN A 185 -5.70 -25.57 4.53
CA GLN A 185 -5.21 -24.48 5.37
C GLN A 185 -6.05 -23.20 5.19
N ILE A 186 -6.45 -22.88 3.96
CA ILE A 186 -7.34 -21.76 3.66
C ILE A 186 -8.73 -21.98 4.28
N LYS A 187 -9.26 -23.21 4.26
CA LYS A 187 -10.55 -23.55 4.87
C LYS A 187 -10.53 -23.39 6.39
N LYS A 188 -9.47 -23.87 7.05
CA LYS A 188 -9.26 -23.67 8.51
C LYS A 188 -9.10 -22.19 8.88
N GLN A 189 -8.41 -21.41 8.04
CA GLN A 189 -8.29 -19.97 8.26
C GLN A 189 -9.63 -19.25 8.10
N LYS A 190 -10.44 -19.62 7.10
CA LYS A 190 -11.79 -19.06 6.89
C LYS A 190 -12.71 -19.35 8.08
N GLU A 191 -12.74 -20.58 8.59
CA GLU A 191 -13.55 -20.93 9.77
C GLU A 191 -13.11 -20.18 11.04
N SER A 192 -11.81 -19.88 11.16
CA SER A 192 -11.28 -19.07 12.27
C SER A 192 -11.69 -17.60 12.16
N ILE A 193 -11.83 -17.08 10.93
CA ILE A 193 -12.27 -15.71 10.65
C ILE A 193 -13.78 -15.58 10.90
N ASP A 194 -14.58 -16.55 10.43
CA ASP A 194 -16.04 -16.55 10.66
C ASP A 194 -16.38 -16.62 12.16
N LYS A 195 -15.64 -17.42 12.95
CA LYS A 195 -15.80 -17.43 14.41
C LYS A 195 -15.46 -16.08 15.05
N LYS A 196 -14.41 -15.40 14.57
CA LYS A 196 -14.03 -14.07 15.06
C LYS A 196 -15.06 -13.01 14.68
N MET A 197 -15.59 -13.05 13.45
CA MET A 197 -16.66 -12.15 12.99
C MET A 197 -17.92 -12.30 13.84
N LYS A 198 -18.36 -13.53 14.11
CA LYS A 198 -19.52 -13.79 14.96
C LYS A 198 -19.32 -13.30 16.40
N ALA A 199 -18.12 -13.51 16.97
CA ALA A 199 -17.78 -12.98 18.28
C ALA A 199 -17.72 -11.44 18.32
N LEU A 200 -17.39 -10.79 17.20
CA LEU A 200 -17.35 -9.34 17.06
C LEU A 200 -18.75 -8.75 16.91
N GLU A 201 -19.65 -9.41 16.19
CA GLU A 201 -21.08 -9.08 16.12
C GLU A 201 -21.76 -9.19 17.49
N ASP A 202 -21.49 -10.26 18.25
CA ASP A 202 -22.02 -10.41 19.60
C ASP A 202 -21.53 -9.30 20.55
N LYS A 203 -20.27 -8.90 20.42
CA LYS A 203 -19.71 -7.77 21.18
C LYS A 203 -20.33 -6.44 20.76
N LYS A 204 -20.56 -6.22 19.47
CA LYS A 204 -21.22 -5.01 18.95
C LYS A 204 -22.65 -4.90 19.49
N LYS A 205 -23.41 -6.00 19.47
CA LYS A 205 -24.77 -6.06 20.03
C LYS A 205 -24.80 -5.74 21.52
N LYS A 206 -23.85 -6.26 22.30
CA LYS A 206 -23.71 -5.91 23.74
C LYS A 206 -23.38 -4.43 23.96
N LEU A 207 -22.57 -3.84 23.09
CA LEU A 207 -22.24 -2.41 23.15
C LEU A 207 -23.49 -1.55 22.88
N ASP A 208 -24.28 -1.90 21.87
CA ASP A 208 -25.53 -1.20 21.53
C ASP A 208 -26.55 -1.29 22.67
N ASP A 209 -26.67 -2.45 23.33
CA ASP A 209 -27.54 -2.63 24.50
C ASP A 209 -27.07 -1.81 25.71
N LEU A 210 -25.76 -1.69 25.94
CA LEU A 210 -25.20 -0.82 26.98
C LEU A 210 -25.45 0.66 26.69
N GLN A 211 -25.28 1.09 25.44
CA GLN A 211 -25.58 2.47 25.04
C GLN A 211 -27.06 2.81 25.21
N LYS A 212 -27.97 1.88 24.88
CA LYS A 212 -29.40 2.07 25.14
C LYS A 212 -29.72 2.16 26.63
N LYS A 213 -29.06 1.37 27.48
CA LYS A 213 -29.23 1.44 28.94
C LYS A 213 -28.70 2.75 29.53
N LEU A 214 -27.56 3.24 29.04
CA LEU A 214 -27.00 4.54 29.43
C LEU A 214 -27.96 5.68 29.10
N LYS A 215 -28.50 5.72 27.87
CA LYS A 215 -29.49 6.73 27.48
C LYS A 215 -30.75 6.71 28.35
N LYS A 216 -31.26 5.52 28.70
CA LYS A 216 -32.41 5.39 29.61
C LYS A 216 -32.11 5.87 31.02
N LEU A 217 -30.90 5.60 31.53
CA LEU A 217 -30.46 6.10 32.83
C LEU A 217 -30.30 7.62 32.84
N GLU A 218 -29.75 8.21 31.77
CA GLU A 218 -29.66 9.66 31.60
C GLU A 218 -31.05 10.31 31.55
N GLU A 219 -32.00 9.74 30.81
CA GLU A 219 -33.40 10.21 30.75
C GLU A 219 -34.11 10.08 32.11
N GLU A 220 -33.89 9.00 32.86
CA GLU A 220 -34.45 8.84 34.21
C GLU A 220 -33.82 9.80 35.22
N GLN A 221 -32.51 10.06 35.14
CA GLN A 221 -31.86 11.05 35.99
C GLN A 221 -32.32 12.48 35.66
N ALA A 222 -32.49 12.82 34.38
CA ALA A 222 -33.03 14.10 33.95
C ALA A 222 -34.47 14.30 34.46
N LYS A 223 -35.32 13.26 34.40
CA LYS A 223 -36.69 13.30 34.96
C LYS A 223 -36.71 13.44 36.48
N LYS A 224 -35.80 12.78 37.21
CA LYS A 224 -35.68 12.91 38.67
C LYS A 224 -35.17 14.29 39.11
N LEU A 225 -34.35 14.94 38.29
CA LEU A 225 -33.91 16.33 38.51
C LEU A 225 -35.03 17.34 38.29
N GLN A 226 -35.89 17.11 37.28
CA GLN A 226 -37.07 17.96 37.03
C GLN A 226 -38.18 17.81 38.08
N GLN A 227 -38.29 16.66 38.75
CA GLN A 227 -39.25 16.45 39.85
C GLN A 227 -38.79 16.98 41.22
N LYS A 228 -37.54 17.47 41.33
CA LYS A 228 -36.97 18.05 42.56
C LYS A 228 -36.90 19.58 42.57
N GLN A 229 -37.42 20.23 41.53
CA GLN A 229 -37.72 21.66 41.48
C GLN A 229 -39.22 21.87 41.68
#